data_AF-A0A7S1ATG4-F1
#
_entry.id   AF-A0A7S1ATG4-F1
#
_cell.length_a   1.000
_cell.length_b   1.000
_cell.length_c   1.000
_cell.angle_alpha   90.00
_cell.angle_beta   90.00
_cell.angle_gamma   90.00
#
_symmetry.space_group_name_H-M   'P 1'
#
loop_
_entity.id
_entity.type
_entity.pdbx_description
1 polymer ?
#
loop_
_entity_poly.entity_id
_entity_poly.type
_entity_poly.pdbx_seq_one_letter_code
_entity_poly.pdbx_strand_id
1 'polypeptide(L)'
;ESPGNSYFFGCHVGAFFGGVMRIENTEFTRTGQAANFGRYSSHWHALNVGRNVDVIGVAYLRNNSYHNTYQRAVVLHSTDYAWIHHNVAYRTHGHSFLTEIGDEAWGEFIHNLAVEPLAHPL
;
A
#
# COMPACT_ATOMS: atom_id res chain seq x y z
N GLU A 1 -0.40 21.73 -23.97
CA GLU A 1 -0.03 20.79 -22.90
C GLU A 1 -1.24 20.62 -22.01
N SER A 2 -1.74 19.39 -21.85
CA SER A 2 -2.87 19.15 -20.95
C SER A 2 -2.40 19.44 -19.52
N PRO A 3 -3.13 20.19 -18.68
CA PRO A 3 -2.70 20.47 -17.33
C PRO A 3 -2.57 19.13 -16.60
N GLY A 4 -1.33 18.71 -16.35
CA GLY A 4 -1.02 17.43 -15.74
C GLY A 4 -1.68 17.31 -14.38
N ASN A 5 -1.98 16.06 -14.01
CA ASN A 5 -2.68 15.49 -12.84
C ASN A 5 -2.20 15.95 -11.43
N SER A 6 -1.54 17.10 -11.36
CA SER A 6 -0.92 17.78 -10.21
C SER A 6 -1.88 18.19 -9.07
N TYR A 7 -3.18 17.91 -9.18
CA TYR A 7 -4.17 18.26 -8.14
C TYR A 7 -4.44 17.15 -7.12
N PHE A 8 -4.05 15.89 -7.40
CA PHE A 8 -4.28 14.76 -6.51
C PHE A 8 -3.00 14.35 -5.77
N PHE A 9 -2.70 15.10 -4.72
CA PHE A 9 -1.51 14.92 -3.88
C PHE A 9 -1.91 14.74 -2.42
N GLY A 10 -1.56 13.59 -1.86
CA GLY A 10 -1.84 13.22 -0.47
C GLY A 10 -0.64 12.59 0.22
N CYS A 11 -0.84 12.23 1.48
CA CYS A 11 0.16 11.53 2.28
C CYS A 11 0.54 10.19 1.62
N HIS A 12 1.83 9.89 1.59
CA HIS A 12 2.37 8.60 1.21
C HIS A 12 3.09 8.01 2.42
N VAL A 13 2.69 6.81 2.84
CA VAL A 13 3.32 6.10 3.96
C VAL A 13 4.08 4.91 3.41
N GLY A 14 5.29 4.66 3.90
CA GLY A 14 6.04 3.50 3.46
C GLY A 14 7.21 3.10 4.33
N ALA A 15 7.62 1.83 4.18
CA ALA A 15 8.76 1.24 4.84
C ALA A 15 9.76 0.86 3.75
N PHE A 16 10.96 1.42 3.83
CA PHE A 16 11.95 1.36 2.76
C PHE A 16 13.23 0.69 3.26
N PHE A 17 13.82 -0.19 2.44
CA PHE A 17 15.16 -0.76 2.62
C PHE A 17 15.37 -1.34 4.03
N GLY A 18 14.58 -2.36 4.39
CA GLY A 18 14.67 -3.05 5.68
C GLY A 18 13.59 -2.66 6.70
N GLY A 19 12.41 -2.28 6.22
CA GLY A 19 11.35 -1.73 7.05
C GLY A 19 10.38 -2.76 7.64
N VAL A 20 9.86 -2.44 8.83
CA VAL A 20 8.70 -3.06 9.49
C VAL A 20 7.62 -1.98 9.50
N MET A 21 6.43 -2.22 8.95
CA MET A 21 5.34 -1.24 9.09
C MET A 21 4.26 -1.82 9.98
N ARG A 22 3.83 -1.08 11.00
CA ARG A 22 2.71 -1.42 11.88
C ARG A 22 1.77 -0.24 11.95
N ILE A 23 0.64 -0.34 11.28
CA ILE A 23 -0.46 0.60 11.41
C ILE A 23 -1.73 -0.22 11.57
N GLU A 24 -2.48 0.14 12.59
CA GLU A 24 -3.75 -0.51 12.88
C GLU A 24 -4.83 0.48 13.24
N ASN A 25 -6.08 0.11 12.96
CA ASN A 25 -7.27 0.84 13.35
C ASN A 25 -7.25 2.31 12.88
N THR A 26 -6.67 2.55 11.70
CA THR A 26 -6.41 3.88 11.16
C THR A 26 -7.20 4.13 9.88
N GLU A 27 -7.70 5.36 9.71
CA GLU A 27 -8.34 5.82 8.49
C GLU A 27 -7.32 6.55 7.59
N PHE A 28 -7.26 6.12 6.33
CA PHE A 28 -6.51 6.74 5.25
C PHE A 28 -7.49 7.33 4.25
N THR A 29 -7.60 8.66 4.23
CA THR A 29 -8.45 9.40 3.30
C THR A 29 -7.64 10.35 2.44
N ARG A 30 -7.92 10.42 1.14
CA ARG A 30 -7.23 11.34 0.19
C ARG A 30 -5.70 11.21 0.22
N THR A 31 -5.21 9.97 0.36
CA THR A 31 -3.77 9.63 0.43
C THR A 31 -3.25 9.11 -0.90
N GLY A 32 -1.93 9.09 -1.07
CA GLY A 32 -1.24 8.75 -2.32
C GLY A 32 -1.04 9.94 -3.25
N GLN A 33 -0.20 9.78 -4.27
CA GLN A 33 0.12 10.84 -5.23
C GLN A 33 -0.15 10.34 -6.65
N ALA A 34 -1.14 10.93 -7.32
CA ALA A 34 -1.52 10.54 -8.68
C ALA A 34 -0.34 10.75 -9.65
N ALA A 35 -0.25 9.88 -10.66
CA ALA A 35 0.82 9.86 -11.68
C ALA A 35 2.26 9.75 -11.14
N ASN A 36 2.47 9.56 -9.83
CA ASN A 36 3.78 9.39 -9.22
C ASN A 36 3.96 7.93 -8.76
N PHE A 37 4.65 7.13 -9.59
CA PHE A 37 4.88 5.71 -9.31
C PHE A 37 5.66 5.51 -8.00
N GLY A 38 5.29 4.50 -7.21
CA GLY A 38 5.88 4.26 -5.89
C GLY A 38 5.38 5.16 -4.75
N ARG A 39 4.50 6.15 -5.02
CA ARG A 39 3.92 7.07 -4.02
C ARG A 39 2.47 6.72 -3.68
N TYR A 40 2.28 5.50 -3.17
CA TYR A 40 0.97 4.93 -2.82
C TYR A 40 0.47 5.38 -1.44
N SER A 41 -0.78 5.06 -1.08
CA SER A 41 -1.28 5.34 0.28
C SER A 41 -0.45 4.64 1.35
N SER A 42 -0.12 3.36 1.12
CA SER A 42 0.83 2.60 1.92
C SER A 42 1.67 1.65 1.07
N HIS A 43 2.97 1.53 1.38
CA HIS A 43 3.95 0.87 0.51
C HIS A 43 5.09 0.23 1.32
N TRP A 44 5.35 -1.05 1.12
CA TRP A 44 6.65 -1.64 1.46
C TRP A 44 7.53 -1.68 0.23
N HIS A 45 8.78 -1.26 0.36
CA HIS A 45 9.74 -1.25 -0.72
C HIS A 45 11.07 -1.83 -0.26
N ALA A 46 11.31 -3.08 -0.69
CA ALA A 46 12.52 -3.84 -0.46
C ALA A 46 12.83 -4.12 1.03
N LEU A 47 12.68 -5.38 1.44
CA LEU A 47 13.27 -5.89 2.66
C LEU A 47 14.75 -6.19 2.42
N ASN A 48 15.63 -5.58 3.21
CA ASN A 48 17.06 -5.84 3.07
C ASN A 48 17.39 -7.32 3.33
N VAL A 49 18.32 -7.85 2.53
CA VAL A 49 18.84 -9.21 2.68
C VAL A 49 19.29 -9.45 4.13
N GLY A 50 18.85 -10.57 4.71
CA GLY A 50 19.19 -10.98 6.07
C GLY A 50 18.27 -10.46 7.18
N ARG A 51 17.31 -9.58 6.87
CA ARG A 51 16.35 -9.03 7.87
C ARG A 51 15.07 -9.87 8.03
N ASN A 52 14.97 -10.99 7.32
CA ASN A 52 13.77 -11.82 7.22
C ASN A 52 13.22 -12.27 8.57
N VAL A 53 14.08 -12.66 9.52
CA VAL A 53 13.65 -13.10 10.86
C VAL A 53 13.17 -11.96 11.75
N ASP A 54 13.71 -10.75 11.58
CA ASP A 54 13.41 -9.60 12.43
C ASP A 54 12.03 -9.00 12.16
N VAL A 55 11.44 -9.32 11.01
CA VAL A 55 10.17 -8.72 10.54
C VAL A 55 8.95 -9.65 10.73
N ILE A 56 9.16 -10.89 11.14
CA ILE A 56 8.10 -11.90 11.31
C ILE A 56 7.13 -11.49 12.42
N GLY A 57 5.83 -11.49 12.09
CA GLY A 57 4.76 -11.11 13.02
C GLY A 57 4.78 -9.63 13.42
N VAL A 58 5.68 -8.85 12.81
CA VAL A 58 5.88 -7.46 13.16
C VAL A 58 5.61 -6.51 12.00
N ALA A 59 5.68 -6.92 10.75
CA ALA A 59 5.27 -6.09 9.60
C ALA A 59 3.78 -6.31 9.30
N TYR A 60 2.91 -5.38 9.70
CA TYR A 60 1.48 -5.40 9.40
C TYR A 60 0.82 -4.06 9.03
N LEU A 61 -0.17 -4.14 8.16
CA LEU A 61 -1.24 -3.17 8.02
C LEU A 61 -2.54 -3.92 8.31
N ARG A 62 -3.19 -3.62 9.44
CA ARG A 62 -4.39 -4.35 9.83
C ARG A 62 -5.54 -3.47 10.27
N ASN A 63 -6.77 -3.91 9.98
CA ASN A 63 -7.98 -3.25 10.50
C ASN A 63 -8.08 -1.76 10.10
N ASN A 64 -7.50 -1.38 8.96
CA ASN A 64 -7.51 0.00 8.47
C ASN A 64 -8.62 0.23 7.43
N SER A 65 -9.08 1.47 7.31
CA SER A 65 -9.93 1.92 6.21
C SER A 65 -9.13 2.80 5.26
N TYR A 66 -9.19 2.49 3.97
CA TYR A 66 -8.65 3.31 2.89
C TYR A 66 -9.83 3.79 2.05
N HIS A 67 -10.00 5.09 1.89
CA HIS A 67 -11.05 5.56 1.00
C HIS A 67 -10.73 6.86 0.28
N ASN A 68 -11.26 6.98 -0.94
CA ASN A 68 -11.03 8.15 -1.80
C ASN A 68 -9.53 8.46 -1.95
N THR A 69 -8.69 7.44 -2.06
CA THR A 69 -7.24 7.58 -2.23
C THR A 69 -6.90 7.97 -3.65
N TYR A 70 -5.79 8.67 -3.87
CA TYR A 70 -5.30 9.10 -5.19
C TYR A 70 -4.37 8.09 -5.87
N GLN A 71 -4.05 7.01 -5.17
CA GLN A 71 -3.28 5.85 -5.63
C GLN A 71 -3.81 4.57 -4.97
N ARG A 72 -3.16 3.44 -5.24
CA ARG A 72 -3.44 2.14 -4.62
C ARG A 72 -3.39 2.23 -3.10
N ALA A 73 -4.21 1.43 -2.41
CA ALA A 73 -4.30 1.41 -0.96
C ALA A 73 -3.01 0.85 -0.34
N VAL A 74 -2.67 -0.39 -0.70
CA VAL A 74 -1.51 -1.11 -0.18
C VAL A 74 -0.74 -1.72 -1.33
N VAL A 75 0.56 -1.44 -1.38
CA VAL A 75 1.48 -2.11 -2.30
C VAL A 75 2.58 -2.80 -1.49
N LEU A 76 2.73 -4.09 -1.75
CA LEU A 76 3.85 -4.90 -1.26
C LEU A 76 4.85 -5.05 -2.41
N HIS A 77 6.09 -4.59 -2.22
CA HIS A 77 7.15 -4.66 -3.22
C HIS A 77 8.43 -5.23 -2.59
N SER A 78 8.91 -6.36 -3.10
CA SER A 78 10.17 -7.03 -2.70
C SER A 78 10.31 -7.18 -1.18
N THR A 79 9.24 -7.53 -0.48
CA THR A 79 9.20 -7.57 0.99
C THR A 79 8.50 -8.83 1.47
N ASP A 80 9.24 -9.68 2.20
CA ASP A 80 8.71 -10.93 2.76
C ASP A 80 7.94 -10.70 4.08
N TYR A 81 7.10 -11.66 4.45
CA TYR A 81 6.42 -11.78 5.76
C TYR A 81 5.47 -10.65 6.16
N ALA A 82 5.11 -9.73 5.25
CA ALA A 82 4.17 -8.65 5.55
C ALA A 82 2.72 -9.17 5.66
N TRP A 83 2.01 -8.72 6.70
CA TRP A 83 0.61 -9.05 6.95
C TRP A 83 -0.30 -7.87 6.59
N ILE A 84 -1.08 -8.03 5.53
CA ILE A 84 -2.07 -7.06 5.07
C ILE A 84 -3.43 -7.66 5.41
N HIS A 85 -3.96 -7.41 6.62
CA HIS A 85 -5.12 -8.15 7.14
C HIS A 85 -6.33 -7.27 7.47
N HIS A 86 -7.55 -7.71 7.17
CA HIS A 86 -8.78 -7.03 7.60
C HIS A 86 -8.88 -5.55 7.19
N ASN A 87 -8.27 -5.16 6.08
CA ASN A 87 -8.37 -3.77 5.60
C ASN A 87 -9.53 -3.62 4.62
N VAL A 88 -10.19 -2.46 4.65
CA VAL A 88 -11.22 -2.09 3.68
C VAL A 88 -10.68 -0.99 2.77
N ALA A 89 -10.77 -1.18 1.47
CA ALA A 89 -10.43 -0.18 0.46
C ALA A 89 -11.69 0.18 -0.34
N TYR A 90 -12.10 1.45 -0.28
CA TYR A 90 -13.28 1.96 -0.98
C TYR A 90 -12.91 3.14 -1.90
N ARG A 91 -13.23 3.07 -3.19
CA ARG A 91 -12.93 4.17 -4.14
C ARG A 91 -11.45 4.54 -4.19
N THR A 92 -10.59 3.53 -4.23
CA THR A 92 -9.14 3.70 -4.36
C THR A 92 -8.73 3.63 -5.82
N HIS A 93 -7.74 4.41 -6.25
CA HIS A 93 -7.28 4.38 -7.65
C HIS A 93 -6.30 3.24 -7.91
N GLY A 94 -6.53 2.48 -8.98
CA GLY A 94 -5.74 1.30 -9.37
C GLY A 94 -6.12 0.03 -8.62
N HIS A 95 -5.26 -0.99 -8.72
CA HIS A 95 -5.39 -2.24 -7.97
C HIS A 95 -5.24 -1.93 -6.47
N SER A 96 -6.35 -1.92 -5.73
CA SER A 96 -6.41 -1.50 -4.31
C SER A 96 -5.32 -2.15 -3.46
N PHE A 97 -5.16 -3.46 -3.58
CA PHE A 97 -4.10 -4.26 -2.96
C PHE A 97 -3.28 -4.90 -4.09
N LEU A 98 -1.95 -4.82 -4.01
CA LEU A 98 -1.05 -5.25 -5.09
C LEU A 98 0.28 -5.80 -4.53
N THR A 99 0.77 -6.87 -5.15
CA THR A 99 2.21 -7.24 -5.17
C THR A 99 2.84 -6.69 -6.45
N GLU A 100 3.97 -5.99 -6.37
CA GLU A 100 4.47 -5.23 -7.53
C GLU A 100 5.16 -6.11 -8.57
N ILE A 101 6.07 -7.00 -8.14
CA ILE A 101 6.90 -7.79 -9.07
C ILE A 101 6.87 -9.30 -8.82
N GLY A 102 6.37 -9.77 -7.67
CA GLY A 102 6.17 -11.19 -7.39
C GLY A 102 7.42 -11.90 -6.86
N ASP A 103 8.41 -11.16 -6.38
CA ASP A 103 9.58 -11.69 -5.67
C ASP A 103 9.39 -11.68 -4.14
N GLU A 104 8.18 -11.37 -3.68
CA GLU A 104 7.78 -11.39 -2.28
C GLU A 104 7.29 -12.77 -1.87
N ALA A 105 7.63 -13.22 -0.67
CA ALA A 105 7.17 -14.50 -0.17
C ALA A 105 6.75 -14.45 1.31
N TRP A 106 5.88 -15.39 1.67
CA TRP A 106 5.24 -15.45 3.00
C TRP A 106 4.44 -14.18 3.39
N GLY A 107 4.18 -13.29 2.44
CA GLY A 107 3.25 -12.18 2.61
C GLY A 107 1.80 -12.67 2.58
N GLU A 108 0.97 -12.12 3.47
CA GLU A 108 -0.41 -12.56 3.66
C GLU A 108 -1.39 -11.42 3.36
N PHE A 109 -2.37 -11.69 2.50
CA PHE A 109 -3.49 -10.79 2.20
C PHE A 109 -4.79 -11.45 2.63
N ILE A 110 -5.11 -11.38 3.93
CA ILE A 110 -6.24 -12.11 4.53
C ILE A 110 -7.38 -11.15 4.89
N HIS A 111 -8.60 -11.51 4.48
CA HIS A 111 -9.84 -10.76 4.80
C HIS A 111 -9.82 -9.27 4.42
N ASN A 112 -9.09 -8.89 3.37
CA ASN A 112 -9.18 -7.54 2.82
C ASN A 112 -10.37 -7.44 1.86
N LEU A 113 -11.06 -6.31 1.89
CA LEU A 113 -12.19 -6.03 1.03
C LEU A 113 -11.89 -4.79 0.18
N ALA A 114 -11.94 -4.93 -1.14
CA ALA A 114 -11.91 -3.81 -2.07
C ALA A 114 -13.31 -3.60 -2.66
N VAL A 115 -13.81 -2.37 -2.62
CA VAL A 115 -15.12 -1.97 -3.17
C VAL A 115 -14.92 -0.76 -4.07
N GLU A 116 -15.48 -0.84 -5.27
CA GLU A 116 -15.44 0.25 -6.26
C GLU A 116 -14.03 0.81 -6.55
N PRO A 117 -13.03 -0.02 -6.94
CA PRO A 117 -11.75 0.49 -7.39
C PRO A 117 -11.92 1.38 -8.63
N LEU A 118 -11.22 2.50 -8.66
CA LEU A 118 -11.27 3.48 -9.74
C LEU A 118 -10.07 3.29 -10.68
N ALA A 119 -10.24 3.56 -11.98
CA ALA A 119 -9.09 3.66 -12.88
C ALA A 119 -8.19 4.83 -12.46
N HIS A 120 -6.88 4.74 -12.70
CA HIS A 120 -5.99 5.87 -12.47
C HIS A 120 -6.46 7.07 -13.29
N PRO A 121 -6.45 8.30 -12.73
CA PRO A 121 -6.79 9.47 -13.51
C PRO A 121 -5.71 9.64 -14.58
N LEU A 122 -6.12 9.89 -15.83
CA LEU A 122 -5.22 10.15 -16.95
C LEU A 122 -4.42 11.44 -16.74
#